data_AF-A0A928LUB1-F1
#
_entry.id   AF-A0A928LUB1-F1
#
_cell.length_a   1.000
_cell.length_b   1.000
_cell.length_c   1.000
_cell.angle_alpha   90.00
_cell.angle_beta   90.00
_cell.angle_gamma   90.00
#
_symmetry.space_group_name_H-M   'P 1'
#
loop_
_entity.id
_entity.type
_entity.pdbx_description
1 polymer ?
#
loop_
_entity_poly.entity_id
_entity_poly.type
_entity_poly.pdbx_seq_one_letter_code
_entity_poly.pdbx_strand_id
1 'polypeptide(L)'
;MSLLLSNSVAGLFFQVVPVALLAALLYCAGRYYFLKTRSRPFVWHTELLRTMFVCYVTGLVNLVLVPPNFWGDIWYCLLVAGFDGWTAPRLFTGHFVLIPTFVRYLTGEFAGSPGAWVTTMLAGNFLMLIPMGIFVPLVFPRMRGRRMAAAALLIPLAMELLQPVVGRSFDTDDLICNSLGILLGWCLAALLRKKSNT
;
A
#
# COMPACT_ATOMS: atom_id res chain seq x y z
N MET A 1 13.62 -24.98 0.44
CA MET A 1 12.84 -24.22 -0.56
C MET A 1 13.08 -22.74 -0.27
N SER A 2 13.61 -21.96 -1.22
CA SER A 2 13.95 -20.55 -0.99
C SER A 2 12.71 -19.74 -0.61
N LEU A 3 12.85 -18.79 0.33
CA LEU A 3 11.74 -17.92 0.77
C LEU A 3 11.09 -17.17 -0.41
N LEU A 4 11.86 -16.86 -1.44
CA LEU A 4 11.41 -16.21 -2.68
C LEU A 4 10.44 -17.06 -3.50
N LEU A 5 10.43 -18.38 -3.33
CA LEU A 5 9.54 -19.30 -4.06
C LEU A 5 8.39 -19.81 -3.18
N SER A 6 8.20 -19.25 -1.99
CA SER A 6 7.13 -19.64 -1.07
C SER A 6 5.89 -18.75 -1.24
N ASN A 7 4.71 -19.37 -1.27
CA ASN A 7 3.41 -18.68 -1.26
C ASN A 7 2.90 -18.36 0.16
N SER A 8 3.74 -18.54 1.19
CA SER A 8 3.41 -18.10 2.55
C SER A 8 3.39 -16.57 2.64
N VAL A 9 2.73 -16.02 3.66
CA VAL A 9 2.73 -14.56 3.92
C VAL A 9 4.16 -14.02 4.02
N ALA A 10 5.05 -14.75 4.70
CA ALA A 10 6.47 -14.39 4.77
C ALA A 10 7.15 -14.46 3.41
N GLY A 11 6.87 -15.49 2.60
CA GLY A 11 7.40 -15.62 1.25
C GLY A 11 7.01 -14.45 0.35
N LEU A 12 5.72 -14.10 0.32
CA LEU A 12 5.20 -12.94 -0.43
C LEU A 12 5.86 -11.62 0.01
N PHE A 13 6.08 -11.44 1.31
CA PHE A 13 6.82 -10.29 1.83
C PHE A 13 8.25 -10.26 1.29
N PHE A 14 8.99 -11.36 1.41
CA PHE A 14 10.38 -11.44 0.94
C PHE A 14 10.53 -11.34 -0.57
N GLN A 15 9.51 -11.71 -1.36
CA GLN A 15 9.50 -11.48 -2.81
C GLN A 15 9.54 -9.99 -3.17
N VAL A 16 8.94 -9.13 -2.34
CA VAL A 16 8.82 -7.68 -2.60
C VAL A 16 10.00 -6.88 -2.01
N VAL A 17 10.67 -7.41 -0.98
CA VAL A 17 11.80 -6.72 -0.32
C VAL A 17 12.90 -6.29 -1.31
N PRO A 18 13.40 -7.13 -2.24
CA PRO A 18 14.42 -6.72 -3.21
C PRO A 18 13.96 -5.55 -4.08
N VAL A 19 12.68 -5.54 -4.48
CA VAL A 19 12.07 -4.49 -5.30
C VAL A 19 11.98 -3.18 -4.53
N ALA A 20 11.56 -3.23 -3.27
CA ALA A 20 11.52 -2.07 -2.38
C ALA A 20 12.92 -1.48 -2.13
N LEU A 21 13.93 -2.33 -1.91
CA LEU A 21 15.31 -1.91 -1.73
C LEU A 21 15.89 -1.26 -2.99
N LEU A 22 15.59 -1.83 -4.17
CA LEU A 22 16.00 -1.25 -5.45
C LEU A 22 15.36 0.14 -5.65
N ALA A 23 14.05 0.27 -5.41
CA ALA A 23 13.35 1.55 -5.50
C ALA A 23 13.93 2.59 -4.54
N ALA A 24 14.26 2.19 -3.30
CA ALA A 24 14.91 3.04 -2.31
C ALA A 24 16.29 3.50 -2.76
N LEU A 25 17.10 2.61 -3.34
CA LEU A 25 18.44 2.92 -3.84
C LEU A 25 18.38 3.92 -5.01
N LEU A 26 17.48 3.69 -5.96
CA LEU A 26 17.24 4.61 -7.08
C LEU A 26 16.77 5.99 -6.59
N TYR A 27 15.84 6.03 -5.63
CA TYR A 27 15.41 7.27 -5.00
C TYR A 27 16.57 7.99 -4.32
N CYS A 28 17.37 7.29 -3.51
CA CYS A 28 18.52 7.87 -2.82
C CYS A 28 19.55 8.45 -3.80
N ALA A 29 19.87 7.72 -4.88
CA ALA A 29 20.80 8.18 -5.90
C ALA A 29 20.30 9.44 -6.62
N GLY A 30 19.04 9.43 -7.08
CA GLY A 30 18.43 10.60 -7.71
C GLY A 30 18.30 11.79 -6.75
N ARG A 31 17.99 11.52 -5.48
CA ARG A 31 17.86 12.54 -4.44
C ARG A 31 19.20 13.18 -4.10
N TYR A 32 20.26 12.37 -3.99
CA TYR A 32 21.61 12.86 -3.78
C TYR A 32 22.05 13.80 -4.92
N TYR A 33 21.81 13.40 -6.17
CA TYR A 33 22.11 14.23 -7.34
C TYR A 33 21.32 15.55 -7.31
N PHE A 34 20.01 15.49 -7.01
CA PHE A 34 19.16 16.68 -6.91
C PHE A 34 19.64 17.66 -5.82
N LEU A 35 20.02 17.17 -4.64
CA LEU A 35 20.52 18.00 -3.54
C LEU A 35 21.84 18.67 -3.91
N LYS A 36 22.74 17.93 -4.58
CA LYS A 36 24.02 18.45 -5.07
C LYS A 36 23.81 19.55 -6.11
N THR A 37 22.96 19.33 -7.11
CA THR A 37 22.67 20.31 -8.19
C THR A 37 21.93 21.56 -7.67
N ARG A 38 21.17 21.44 -6.59
CA ARG A 38 20.41 22.55 -6.00
C ARG A 38 21.06 23.16 -4.75
N SER A 39 22.29 22.75 -4.42
CA SER A 39 23.07 23.18 -3.25
C SER A 39 22.26 23.18 -1.95
N ARG A 40 21.41 22.17 -1.77
CA ARG A 40 20.58 22.04 -0.56
C ARG A 40 21.28 21.17 0.48
N PRO A 41 21.14 21.49 1.78
CA PRO A 41 21.76 20.71 2.83
C PRO A 41 21.18 19.30 2.87
N PHE A 42 22.04 18.31 3.08
CA PHE A 42 21.64 16.93 3.33
C PHE A 42 21.23 16.78 4.79
N VAL A 43 19.98 16.42 5.03
CA VAL A 43 19.43 16.24 6.39
C VAL A 43 19.05 14.78 6.58
N TRP A 44 19.91 14.04 7.28
CA TRP A 44 19.81 12.57 7.42
C TRP A 44 18.40 12.08 7.79
N HIS A 45 17.83 12.57 8.89
CA HIS A 45 16.53 12.09 9.39
C HIS A 45 15.39 12.37 8.40
N THR A 46 15.45 13.48 7.66
CA THR A 46 14.44 13.83 6.65
C THR A 46 14.56 12.94 5.42
N GLU A 47 15.79 12.68 4.96
CA GLU A 47 15.99 11.80 3.81
C GLU A 47 15.69 10.33 4.18
N LEU A 48 16.04 9.88 5.37
CA LEU A 48 15.65 8.56 5.90
C LEU A 48 14.12 8.39 5.90
N LEU A 49 13.38 9.37 6.43
CA LEU A 49 11.91 9.36 6.42
C LEU A 49 11.34 9.23 5.00
N ARG A 50 11.88 9.99 4.04
CA ARG A 50 11.44 9.91 2.65
C ARG A 50 11.77 8.57 2.00
N THR A 51 12.94 8.01 2.29
CA THR A 51 13.31 6.69 1.79
C THR A 51 12.40 5.61 2.38
N MET A 52 12.08 5.66 3.68
CA MET A 52 11.10 4.76 4.28
C MET A 52 9.71 4.90 3.64
N PHE A 53 9.29 6.13 3.32
CA PHE A 53 8.05 6.37 2.60
C PHE A 53 8.07 5.76 1.19
N VAL A 54 9.19 5.84 0.48
CA VAL A 54 9.35 5.17 -0.82
C VAL A 54 9.26 3.65 -0.68
N CYS A 55 9.94 3.04 0.29
CA CYS A 55 9.82 1.61 0.55
C CYS A 55 8.36 1.20 0.85
N TYR A 56 7.68 1.98 1.68
CA TYR A 56 6.27 1.76 2.02
C TYR A 56 5.36 1.85 0.79
N VAL A 57 5.49 2.90 -0.03
CA VAL A 57 4.68 3.07 -1.24
C VAL A 57 4.95 1.94 -2.23
N THR A 58 6.21 1.53 -2.40
CA THR A 58 6.56 0.38 -3.24
C THR A 58 5.90 -0.89 -2.71
N GLY A 59 5.97 -1.16 -1.40
CA GLY A 59 5.29 -2.30 -0.79
C GLY A 59 3.77 -2.26 -0.97
N LEU A 60 3.17 -1.08 -0.80
CA LEU A 60 1.73 -0.86 -0.96
C LEU A 60 1.27 -1.11 -2.40
N VAL A 61 1.98 -0.57 -3.39
CA VAL A 61 1.71 -0.80 -4.82
C VAL A 61 1.82 -2.29 -5.14
N ASN A 62 2.82 -2.99 -4.59
CA ASN A 62 2.95 -4.43 -4.76
C ASN A 62 1.81 -5.22 -4.10
N LEU A 63 1.35 -4.78 -2.93
CA LEU A 63 0.25 -5.41 -2.24
C LEU A 63 -1.07 -5.25 -3.01
N VAL A 64 -1.32 -4.06 -3.59
CA VAL A 64 -2.64 -3.66 -4.09
C VAL A 64 -2.77 -3.74 -5.61
N LEU A 65 -1.73 -3.37 -6.35
CA LEU A 65 -1.81 -3.24 -7.81
C LEU A 65 -1.11 -4.38 -8.56
N VAL A 66 -0.14 -5.05 -7.93
CA VAL A 66 0.55 -6.15 -8.59
C VAL A 66 -0.33 -7.42 -8.53
N PRO A 67 -0.56 -8.09 -9.68
CA PRO A 67 -1.34 -9.31 -9.72
C PRO A 67 -0.76 -10.43 -8.85
N PRO A 68 -1.59 -11.38 -8.38
CA PRO A 68 -1.12 -12.54 -7.65
C PRO A 68 -0.04 -13.32 -8.42
N ASN A 69 0.91 -13.90 -7.69
CA ASN A 69 2.02 -14.73 -8.20
C ASN A 69 3.02 -14.04 -9.15
N PHE A 70 2.82 -12.77 -9.52
CA PHE A 70 3.68 -12.05 -10.46
C PHE A 70 5.18 -12.11 -10.09
N TRP A 71 5.54 -11.78 -8.84
CA TRP A 71 6.93 -11.85 -8.40
C TRP A 71 7.42 -13.29 -8.26
N GLY A 72 6.58 -14.20 -7.78
CA GLY A 72 6.91 -15.62 -7.70
C GLY A 72 7.35 -16.17 -9.06
N ASP A 73 6.60 -15.87 -10.11
CA ASP A 73 6.91 -16.29 -11.49
C ASP A 73 8.22 -15.69 -11.99
N ILE A 74 8.47 -14.41 -11.72
CA ILE A 74 9.74 -13.75 -12.05
C ILE A 74 10.91 -14.42 -11.33
N TRP A 75 10.79 -14.64 -10.02
CA TRP A 75 11.85 -15.26 -9.22
C TRP A 75 12.09 -16.71 -9.64
N TYR A 76 11.04 -17.45 -9.99
CA TYR A 76 11.15 -18.80 -10.52
C TYR A 76 11.90 -18.84 -11.86
N CYS A 77 11.56 -17.93 -12.78
CA CYS A 77 12.25 -17.80 -14.06
C CYS A 77 13.74 -17.45 -13.89
N LEU A 78 14.06 -16.55 -12.96
CA LEU A 78 15.44 -16.10 -12.73
C LEU A 78 16.30 -17.12 -11.99
N LEU A 79 15.73 -17.90 -11.07
CA LEU A 79 16.49 -18.75 -10.13
C LEU A 79 16.46 -20.24 -10.46
N VAL A 80 15.45 -20.73 -11.20
CA VAL A 80 15.21 -22.18 -11.34
C VAL A 80 15.22 -22.65 -12.79
N ALA A 81 14.20 -22.30 -13.59
CA ALA A 81 13.84 -23.14 -14.76
C ALA A 81 13.87 -22.44 -16.13
N GLY A 82 14.24 -21.16 -16.23
CA GLY A 82 13.97 -20.41 -17.46
C GLY A 82 12.47 -20.22 -17.70
N PHE A 83 12.09 -19.63 -18.84
CA PHE A 83 10.72 -19.19 -19.10
C PHE A 83 9.80 -20.37 -19.45
N ASP A 84 9.14 -20.95 -18.45
CA ASP A 84 8.16 -22.02 -18.64
C ASP A 84 6.74 -21.49 -18.39
N GLY A 85 6.16 -20.91 -19.46
CA GLY A 85 4.76 -20.47 -19.49
C GLY A 85 4.39 -19.35 -18.51
N TRP A 86 4.63 -18.09 -18.88
CA TRP A 86 4.08 -16.96 -18.12
C TRP A 86 2.55 -16.96 -18.18
N THR A 87 1.90 -17.09 -17.02
CA THR A 87 0.45 -16.89 -16.96
C THR A 87 0.17 -15.40 -17.00
N ALA A 88 -0.38 -14.93 -18.13
CA ALA A 88 -0.76 -13.53 -18.24
C ALA A 88 -1.78 -13.19 -17.14
N PRO A 89 -1.56 -12.11 -16.39
CA PRO A 89 -2.49 -11.69 -15.36
C PRO A 89 -3.82 -11.36 -16.02
N ARG A 90 -4.91 -11.77 -15.37
CA ARG A 90 -6.27 -11.44 -15.82
C ARG A 90 -6.56 -9.98 -15.49
N LEU A 91 -6.18 -9.10 -16.40
CA LEU A 91 -6.53 -7.69 -16.34
C LEU A 91 -8.02 -7.49 -16.64
N PHE A 92 -8.61 -6.40 -16.15
CA PHE A 92 -10.00 -6.00 -16.43
C PHE A 92 -11.05 -7.04 -16.03
N THR A 93 -11.08 -7.42 -14.76
CA THR A 93 -12.15 -8.29 -14.24
C THR A 93 -13.51 -7.60 -14.19
N GLY A 94 -13.53 -6.27 -14.05
CA GLY A 94 -14.77 -5.48 -14.06
C GLY A 94 -15.71 -5.76 -12.88
N HIS A 95 -15.19 -6.29 -11.78
CA HIS A 95 -15.99 -6.57 -10.58
C HIS A 95 -16.13 -5.33 -9.71
N PHE A 96 -17.38 -4.93 -9.42
CA PHE A 96 -17.70 -3.81 -8.55
C PHE A 96 -18.64 -4.27 -7.44
N VAL A 97 -18.22 -4.12 -6.19
CA VAL A 97 -19.03 -4.36 -4.99
C VAL A 97 -19.33 -3.01 -4.36
N LEU A 98 -20.49 -2.47 -4.71
CA LEU A 98 -20.92 -1.14 -4.31
C LEU A 98 -21.70 -1.14 -2.98
N ILE A 99 -22.17 -2.30 -2.54
CA ILE A 99 -22.95 -2.43 -1.30
C ILE A 99 -21.99 -2.83 -0.18
N PRO A 100 -21.74 -1.95 0.81
CA PRO A 100 -20.87 -2.27 1.93
C PRO A 100 -21.36 -3.49 2.70
N THR A 101 -20.43 -4.28 3.23
CA THR A 101 -20.71 -5.50 3.99
C THR A 101 -21.63 -5.24 5.18
N PHE A 102 -21.50 -4.08 5.84
CA PHE A 102 -22.39 -3.75 6.96
C PHE A 102 -23.85 -3.57 6.51
N VAL A 103 -24.09 -3.04 5.30
CA VAL A 103 -25.45 -2.90 4.75
C VAL A 103 -26.02 -4.28 4.44
N ARG A 104 -25.23 -5.14 3.82
CA ARG A 104 -25.58 -6.54 3.53
C ARG A 104 -25.90 -7.34 4.79
N TYR A 105 -25.20 -7.04 5.88
CA TYR A 105 -25.49 -7.61 7.20
C TYR A 105 -26.85 -7.13 7.72
N LEU A 106 -27.14 -5.82 7.64
CA LEU A 106 -28.41 -5.25 8.07
C LEU A 106 -29.62 -5.71 7.23
N THR A 107 -29.42 -6.00 5.95
CA THR A 107 -30.46 -6.53 5.06
C THR A 107 -30.70 -8.03 5.24
N GLY A 108 -29.93 -8.70 6.10
CA GLY A 108 -30.08 -10.13 6.39
C GLY A 108 -29.48 -11.05 5.32
N GLU A 109 -28.64 -10.55 4.41
CA GLU A 109 -27.92 -11.39 3.45
C GLU A 109 -26.90 -12.32 4.12
N PHE A 110 -26.39 -11.90 5.28
CA PHE A 110 -25.49 -12.72 6.10
C PHE A 110 -26.25 -13.33 7.28
N ALA A 111 -26.34 -14.66 7.29
CA ALA A 111 -26.87 -15.41 8.42
C ALA A 111 -25.87 -15.42 9.59
N GLY A 112 -25.85 -14.34 10.38
CA GLY A 112 -24.95 -14.19 11.54
C GLY A 112 -23.71 -13.35 11.23
N SER A 113 -22.64 -13.50 12.02
CA SER A 113 -21.45 -12.62 11.97
C SER A 113 -20.70 -12.68 10.62
N PRO A 114 -20.01 -11.59 10.21
CA PRO A 114 -19.07 -11.66 9.09
C PRO A 114 -18.09 -12.81 9.32
N GLY A 115 -17.90 -13.69 8.33
CA GLY A 115 -16.98 -14.82 8.46
C GLY A 115 -15.54 -14.37 8.72
N ALA A 116 -14.72 -15.24 9.31
CA ALA A 116 -13.33 -14.92 9.70
C ALA A 116 -12.47 -14.36 8.55
N TRP A 117 -12.76 -14.75 7.31
CA TRP A 117 -12.13 -14.21 6.12
C TRP A 117 -12.46 -12.73 5.91
N VAL A 118 -13.74 -12.36 6.00
CA VAL A 118 -14.21 -10.99 5.81
C VAL A 118 -13.59 -10.06 6.86
N THR A 119 -13.57 -10.48 8.13
CA THR A 119 -12.96 -9.68 9.20
C THR A 119 -11.47 -9.45 8.98
N THR A 120 -10.76 -10.46 8.49
CA THR A 120 -9.32 -10.35 8.19
C THR A 120 -9.06 -9.40 7.03
N MET A 121 -9.89 -9.43 5.97
CA MET A 121 -9.77 -8.52 4.84
C MET A 121 -10.03 -7.06 5.25
N LEU A 122 -11.13 -6.79 5.98
CA LEU A 122 -11.45 -5.45 6.47
C LEU A 122 -10.34 -4.89 7.39
N ALA A 123 -9.81 -5.73 8.28
CA ALA A 123 -8.70 -5.34 9.15
C ALA A 123 -7.42 -5.05 8.33
N GLY A 124 -7.10 -5.89 7.34
CA GLY A 124 -5.96 -5.67 6.44
C GLY A 124 -6.06 -4.33 5.70
N ASN A 125 -7.22 -4.04 5.11
CA ASN A 125 -7.48 -2.80 4.37
C ASN A 125 -7.47 -1.58 5.29
N PHE A 126 -7.97 -1.70 6.52
CA PHE A 126 -7.86 -0.61 7.49
C PHE A 126 -6.40 -0.34 7.89
N LEU A 127 -5.64 -1.39 8.20
CA LEU A 127 -4.28 -1.27 8.73
C LEU A 127 -3.28 -0.80 7.66
N MET A 128 -3.46 -1.19 6.40
CA MET A 128 -2.47 -0.94 5.34
C MET A 128 -2.25 0.55 5.01
N LEU A 129 -3.24 1.42 5.21
CA LEU A 129 -3.12 2.86 4.95
C LEU A 129 -2.93 3.74 6.20
N ILE A 130 -2.82 3.14 7.39
CA ILE A 130 -2.37 3.88 8.58
C ILE A 130 -1.00 4.53 8.36
N PRO A 131 0.02 3.82 7.82
CA PRO A 131 1.32 4.45 7.57
C PRO A 131 1.24 5.60 6.56
N MET A 132 0.34 5.54 5.56
CA MET A 132 0.11 6.65 4.63
C MET A 132 -0.31 7.92 5.38
N GLY A 133 -1.27 7.80 6.30
CA GLY A 133 -1.72 8.92 7.14
C GLY A 133 -0.61 9.51 8.02
N ILE A 134 0.34 8.68 8.44
CA ILE A 134 1.51 9.11 9.22
C ILE A 134 2.54 9.81 8.33
N PHE A 135 2.94 9.18 7.23
CA PHE A 135 4.03 9.66 6.39
C PHE A 135 3.69 10.94 5.63
N VAL A 136 2.49 11.05 5.04
CA VAL A 136 2.12 12.19 4.18
C VAL A 136 2.34 13.55 4.86
N PRO A 137 1.84 13.84 6.07
CA PRO A 137 2.04 15.14 6.73
C PRO A 137 3.48 15.38 7.24
N LEU A 138 4.29 14.31 7.37
CA LEU A 138 5.69 14.40 7.79
C LEU A 138 6.62 14.62 6.59
N VAL A 139 6.39 13.92 5.48
CA VAL A 139 7.16 14.04 4.23
C VAL A 139 6.77 15.30 3.46
N PHE A 140 5.48 15.67 3.45
CA PHE A 140 4.95 16.82 2.76
C PHE A 140 4.33 17.81 3.77
N PRO A 141 5.11 18.78 4.30
CA PRO A 141 4.65 19.70 5.33
C PRO A 141 3.42 20.53 4.95
N ARG A 142 3.11 20.65 3.65
CA ARG A 142 1.94 21.34 3.10
C ARG A 142 0.64 20.53 3.18
N MET A 143 0.71 19.23 3.41
CA MET A 143 -0.43 18.33 3.55
C MET A 143 -0.95 18.39 5.00
N ARG A 144 -1.89 19.30 5.27
CA ARG A 144 -2.51 19.51 6.59
C ARG A 144 -3.98 19.88 6.43
N GLY A 145 -4.77 19.70 7.49
CA GLY A 145 -6.18 20.10 7.55
C GLY A 145 -6.99 19.52 6.38
N ARG A 146 -7.64 20.40 5.61
CA ARG A 146 -8.48 20.00 4.46
C ARG A 146 -7.74 19.17 3.40
N ARG A 147 -6.42 19.37 3.20
CA ARG A 147 -5.64 18.58 2.24
C ARG A 147 -5.43 17.14 2.71
N MET A 148 -5.31 16.93 4.02
CA MET A 148 -5.24 15.58 4.58
C MET A 148 -6.60 14.90 4.55
N ALA A 149 -7.68 15.62 4.86
CA ALA A 149 -9.04 15.10 4.70
C ALA A 149 -9.33 14.70 3.25
N ALA A 150 -8.93 15.53 2.27
CA ALA A 150 -9.03 15.19 0.86
C ALA A 150 -8.16 13.98 0.49
N ALA A 151 -6.91 13.91 0.97
CA ALA A 151 -6.03 12.76 0.72
C ALA A 151 -6.60 11.45 1.29
N ALA A 152 -7.25 11.52 2.46
CA ALA A 152 -7.91 10.37 3.08
C ALA A 152 -9.05 9.80 2.24
N LEU A 153 -9.66 10.58 1.34
CA LEU A 153 -10.70 10.11 0.43
C LEU A 153 -10.15 9.78 -0.96
N LEU A 154 -9.29 10.66 -1.50
CA LEU A 154 -8.82 10.57 -2.88
C LEU A 154 -7.78 9.47 -3.09
N ILE A 155 -6.92 9.19 -2.11
CA ILE A 155 -5.92 8.12 -2.24
C ILE A 155 -6.61 6.75 -2.29
N PRO A 156 -7.47 6.37 -1.32
CA PRO A 156 -8.21 5.11 -1.39
C PRO A 156 -9.07 5.01 -2.64
N LEU A 157 -9.77 6.10 -3.02
CA LEU A 157 -10.59 6.11 -4.22
C LEU A 157 -9.77 5.85 -5.48
N ALA A 158 -8.60 6.48 -5.62
CA ALA A 158 -7.73 6.22 -6.75
C ALA A 158 -7.24 4.76 -6.78
N MET A 159 -6.94 4.17 -5.62
CA MET A 159 -6.53 2.76 -5.53
C MET A 159 -7.66 1.82 -5.96
N GLU A 160 -8.86 2.01 -5.41
CA GLU A 160 -10.03 1.20 -5.74
C GLU A 160 -10.41 1.30 -7.21
N LEU A 161 -10.29 2.48 -7.82
CA LEU A 161 -10.56 2.66 -9.25
C LEU A 161 -9.54 1.94 -10.15
N LEU A 162 -8.30 1.74 -9.67
CA LEU A 162 -7.26 1.03 -10.42
C LEU A 162 -7.35 -0.50 -10.24
N GLN A 163 -7.90 -0.98 -9.13
CA GLN A 163 -8.02 -2.42 -8.82
C GLN A 163 -8.73 -3.24 -9.92
N PRO A 164 -9.89 -2.81 -10.47
CA PRO A 164 -10.53 -3.48 -11.61
C PRO A 164 -9.65 -3.65 -12.84
N VAL A 165 -8.76 -2.69 -13.12
CA VAL A 165 -7.84 -2.74 -14.26
C VAL A 165 -6.82 -3.86 -14.08
N VAL A 166 -6.33 -4.05 -12.86
CA VAL A 166 -5.30 -5.06 -12.52
C VAL A 166 -5.88 -6.44 -12.14
N GLY A 167 -7.19 -6.63 -12.32
CA GLY A 167 -7.85 -7.92 -12.08
C GLY A 167 -8.39 -8.13 -10.67
N ARG A 168 -8.55 -7.06 -9.89
CA ARG A 168 -9.16 -7.07 -8.55
C ARG A 168 -10.55 -6.44 -8.57
N SER A 169 -11.32 -6.63 -7.51
CA SER A 169 -12.61 -5.95 -7.35
C SER A 169 -12.39 -4.52 -6.86
N PHE A 170 -13.30 -3.64 -7.29
CA PHE A 170 -13.58 -2.40 -6.58
C PHE A 170 -14.51 -2.74 -5.42
N ASP A 171 -14.08 -2.47 -4.18
CA ASP A 171 -14.84 -2.79 -2.97
C ASP A 171 -15.10 -1.53 -2.14
N THR A 172 -16.37 -1.25 -1.87
CA THR A 172 -16.74 -0.05 -1.08
C THR A 172 -16.28 -0.15 0.36
N ASP A 173 -16.21 -1.37 0.91
CA ASP A 173 -15.66 -1.59 2.24
C ASP A 173 -14.18 -1.21 2.29
N ASP A 174 -13.42 -1.55 1.25
CA ASP A 174 -12.00 -1.25 1.15
C ASP A 174 -11.78 0.26 1.10
N LEU A 175 -12.59 0.98 0.31
CA LEU A 175 -12.60 2.45 0.27
C LEU A 175 -12.77 3.05 1.68
N ILE A 176 -13.76 2.56 2.43
CA ILE A 176 -14.07 3.05 3.78
C ILE A 176 -12.94 2.73 4.76
N CYS A 177 -12.51 1.46 4.81
CA CYS A 177 -11.46 1.00 5.71
C CYS A 177 -10.14 1.74 5.45
N ASN A 178 -9.72 1.83 4.19
CA ASN A 178 -8.53 2.56 3.77
C ASN A 178 -8.60 4.05 4.15
N SER A 179 -9.76 4.69 3.95
CA SER A 179 -9.97 6.10 4.32
C SER A 179 -9.83 6.32 5.83
N LEU A 180 -10.45 5.46 6.64
CA LEU A 180 -10.35 5.50 8.10
C LEU A 180 -8.92 5.23 8.57
N GLY A 181 -8.19 4.33 7.90
CA GLY A 181 -6.78 4.08 8.15
C GLY A 181 -5.93 5.34 8.00
N ILE A 182 -6.10 6.07 6.90
CA ILE A 182 -5.39 7.35 6.67
C ILE A 182 -5.74 8.38 7.76
N LEU A 183 -7.02 8.51 8.11
CA LEU A 183 -7.45 9.45 9.15
C LEU A 183 -6.83 9.11 10.52
N LEU A 184 -6.81 7.84 10.90
CA LEU A 184 -6.16 7.40 12.13
C LEU A 184 -4.66 7.69 12.10
N GLY A 185 -3.97 7.33 11.01
CA GLY A 185 -2.55 7.60 10.84
C GLY A 185 -2.23 9.10 10.92
N TRP A 186 -3.09 9.95 10.36
CA TRP A 186 -2.95 11.39 10.44
C TRP A 186 -3.10 11.90 11.88
N CYS A 187 -4.08 11.40 12.63
CA CYS A 187 -4.23 11.70 14.06
C CYS A 187 -2.98 11.29 14.85
N LEU A 188 -2.44 10.09 14.61
CA LEU A 188 -1.21 9.61 15.25
C LEU A 188 -0.02 10.54 14.95
N ALA A 189 0.17 10.96 13.70
CA ALA A 189 1.22 11.90 13.34
C ALA A 189 1.04 13.26 14.02
N ALA A 190 -0.19 13.75 14.18
CA ALA A 190 -0.45 14.99 14.92
C ALA A 190 -0.04 14.89 16.40
N LEU A 191 -0.31 13.75 17.04
CA LEU A 191 0.09 13.50 18.43
C LEU A 191 1.62 13.44 18.59
N LEU A 192 2.31 12.75 17.67
CA LEU A 192 3.78 12.66 17.69
C LEU A 192 4.44 14.05 17.57
N ARG A 193 3.88 14.92 16.72
CA ARG A 193 4.39 16.30 16.55
C ARG A 193 4.14 17.17 17.78
N LYS A 194 3.02 16.99 18.46
CA LYS A 194 2.73 17.73 19.70
C LYS A 194 3.76 17.38 20.77
N LYS A 195 4.05 16.08 20.97
CA LYS A 195 5.04 15.61 21.95
C LYS A 195 6.45 16.14 21.67
N SER A 196 6.87 16.21 20.40
CA SER A 196 8.20 16.75 20.03
C SER A 196 8.36 18.25 20.30
N ASN A 197 7.28 19.00 20.49
CA ASN A 197 7.28 20.44 20.74
C ASN A 197 7.04 20.80 22.23
N THR A 198 7.01 19.79 23.11
CA THR A 198 6.87 19.95 24.57
C THR A 198 8.13 19.43 25.22
#